data_AF-A0A3Q9FHU7-F1
#
_entry.id   AF-A0A3Q9FHU7-F1
#
_cell.length_a   1.000
_cell.length_b   1.000
_cell.length_c   1.000
_cell.angle_alpha   90.00
_cell.angle_beta   90.00
_cell.angle_gamma   90.00
#
_symmetry.space_group_name_H-M   'P 1'
#
loop_
_entity.id
_entity.type
_entity.pdbx_description
1 polymer ?
#
loop_
_entity_poly.entity_id
_entity_poly.type
_entity_poly.pdbx_seq_one_letter_code
_entity_poly.pdbx_strand_id
1 'polypeptide(L)' 'MFGLFKKKSEKEKLEEKYKKLMKEAFDLSKSNRSASDGKYAEADKVQKEIDALEK' A
#
# COMPACT_ATOMS: atom_id res chain seq x y z
N MET A 1 14.47 23.18 -17.30
CA MET A 1 15.60 22.81 -16.42
C MET A 1 15.05 22.00 -15.26
N PHE A 2 15.82 21.02 -14.77
CA PHE A 2 15.55 20.09 -13.65
C PHE A 2 14.72 18.84 -13.97
N GLY A 3 15.45 17.73 -14.10
CA GLY A 3 14.93 16.37 -14.17
C GLY A 3 14.19 16.00 -12.88
N LEU A 4 12.94 15.57 -13.06
CA LEU A 4 12.01 15.22 -11.98
C LEU A 4 11.88 13.70 -11.77
N PHE A 5 12.83 12.91 -12.27
CA PHE A 5 12.93 11.50 -11.90
C PHE A 5 13.76 11.34 -10.63
N LYS A 6 13.27 11.91 -9.51
CA LYS A 6 13.71 11.42 -8.20
C LYS A 6 13.25 9.97 -8.12
N LYS A 7 14.20 9.05 -7.87
CA LYS A 7 13.85 7.67 -7.56
C LYS A 7 12.92 7.71 -6.35
N LYS A 8 11.75 7.09 -6.48
CA LYS A 8 10.81 6.98 -5.37
C LYS A 8 11.55 6.42 -4.16
N SER A 9 11.40 7.10 -3.03
CA SER A 9 11.95 6.59 -1.77
C SER A 9 11.31 5.24 -1.46
N GLU A 10 11.98 4.42 -0.65
CA GLU A 10 11.45 3.12 -0.25
C GLU A 10 10.09 3.27 0.44
N LYS A 11 9.96 4.31 1.28
CA LYS A 11 8.71 4.74 1.88
C LYS A 11 7.62 5.06 0.86
N GLU A 12 7.90 5.89 -0.15
CA GLU A 12 6.92 6.22 -1.21
C GLU A 12 6.44 4.98 -1.98
N LYS A 13 7.33 4.01 -2.22
CA LYS A 13 6.95 2.73 -2.87
C LYS A 13 6.01 1.92 -2.00
N LEU A 14 6.26 1.86 -0.69
CA LEU A 14 5.41 1.14 0.26
C LEU A 14 4.06 1.86 0.43
N GLU A 15 4.03 3.18 0.50
CA GLU A 15 2.79 3.96 0.53
C GLU A 15 1.92 3.73 -0.71
N GLU A 16 2.53 3.69 -1.90
CA GLU A 16 1.81 3.36 -3.14
C GLU A 16 1.25 1.94 -3.11
N LYS A 17 2.04 0.98 -2.62
CA LYS A 17 1.61 -0.40 -2.45
C LYS A 17 0.43 -0.50 -1.46
N TYR A 18 0.51 0.18 -0.33
CA TYR A 18 -0.57 0.26 0.66
C TYR A 18 -1.86 0.80 0.05
N LYS A 19 -1.79 1.95 -0.64
CA LYS A 19 -2.95 2.56 -1.31
C LYS A 19 -3.56 1.63 -2.35
N LYS A 20 -2.73 0.92 -3.11
CA LYS A 20 -3.20 -0.06 -4.10
C LYS A 20 -3.92 -1.23 -3.43
N LEU A 21 -3.34 -1.80 -2.38
CA LEU A 21 -3.95 -2.91 -1.63
C LEU A 21 -5.27 -2.50 -0.98
N MET A 22 -5.35 -1.30 -0.41
CA MET A 22 -6.58 -0.75 0.18
C MET A 22 -7.68 -0.54 -0.87
N LYS A 23 -7.32 -0.05 -2.06
CA LYS A 23 -8.27 0.08 -3.17
C LYS A 23 -8.76 -1.28 -3.66
N GLU A 24 -7.85 -2.24 -3.85
CA GLU A 24 -8.21 -3.61 -4.21
C GLU A 24 -9.10 -4.27 -3.15
N ALA A 25 -8.80 -4.07 -1.87
CA ALA A 25 -9.61 -4.55 -0.75
C ALA A 25 -11.02 -3.97 -0.81
N PHE A 26 -11.16 -2.66 -1.04
CA PHE A 26 -12.46 -2.02 -1.17
C PHE A 26 -13.24 -2.52 -2.39
N ASP A 27 -12.60 -2.66 -3.55
CA ASP A 27 -13.25 -3.18 -4.75
C ASP A 27 -13.69 -4.64 -4.56
N LEU A 28 -12.86 -5.46 -3.90
CA LEU A 28 -13.20 -6.83 -3.52
C LEU A 28 -14.28 -6.90 -2.44
N SER A 29 -14.40 -5.91 -1.55
CA SER A 29 -15.43 -5.91 -0.50
C SER A 29 -16.85 -5.98 -1.09
N LYS A 30 -17.04 -5.53 -2.33
CA LYS A 30 -18.31 -5.54 -3.06
C LYS A 30 -18.66 -6.90 -3.67
N SER A 31 -17.69 -7.78 -3.85
CA SER A 31 -17.87 -9.06 -4.57
C SER A 31 -17.41 -10.29 -3.78
N ASN A 32 -16.34 -10.16 -2.98
CA ASN A 32 -15.75 -11.23 -2.20
C ASN A 32 -15.12 -10.68 -0.90
N ARG A 33 -15.87 -10.80 0.19
CA ARG A 33 -15.46 -10.36 1.53
C ARG A 33 -14.19 -11.07 2.02
N SER A 34 -14.07 -12.38 1.82
CA SER A 34 -12.89 -13.13 2.27
C SER A 34 -11.61 -12.68 1.56
N ALA A 35 -11.70 -12.38 0.26
CA ALA A 35 -10.58 -11.83 -0.50
C ALA A 35 -10.25 -10.40 -0.08
N SER A 36 -11.27 -9.60 0.24
CA SER A 36 -11.12 -8.25 0.78
C SER A 36 -10.36 -8.25 2.12
N ASP A 37 -10.77 -9.11 3.05
CA ASP A 37 -10.14 -9.25 4.38
C ASP A 37 -8.66 -9.64 4.24
N GLY A 38 -8.32 -10.52 3.29
CA GLY A 38 -6.93 -10.86 2.97
C GLY A 38 -6.11 -9.66 2.52
N LYS A 39 -6.68 -8.81 1.65
CA LYS A 39 -6.01 -7.59 1.17
C LYS A 39 -5.85 -6.52 2.24
N TYR A 40 -6.82 -6.39 3.15
CA TYR A 40 -6.68 -5.55 4.33
C TYR A 40 -5.52 -6.01 5.23
N ALA A 41 -5.41 -7.32 5.48
CA ALA A 41 -4.30 -7.88 6.25
C ALA A 41 -2.92 -7.70 5.57
N GLU A 42 -2.86 -7.75 4.24
CA GLU A 42 -1.64 -7.41 3.48
C GLU A 42 -1.27 -5.93 3.62
N ALA A 43 -2.26 -5.04 3.52
CA ALA A 43 -2.04 -3.61 3.68
C ALA A 43 -1.56 -3.25 5.10
N ASP A 44 -2.11 -3.88 6.14
CA ASP A 44 -1.63 -3.69 7.53
C ASP A 44 -0.16 -4.08 7.71
N LYS A 45 0.32 -5.12 7.02
CA LYS A 45 1.74 -5.48 7.05
C LYS A 45 2.60 -4.40 6.38
N VAL A 46 2.16 -3.88 5.24
CA VAL A 46 2.85 -2.78 4.54
C VAL A 46 2.87 -1.52 5.40
N GLN A 47 1.80 -1.22 6.12
CA GLN A 47 1.76 -0.07 7.04
C GLN A 47 2.82 -0.22 8.14
N LYS A 48 2.97 -1.41 8.73
CA LYS A 48 4.03 -1.68 9.72
C LYS A 48 5.44 -1.53 9.13
N GLU A 49 5.64 -1.89 7.86
CA GLU A 49 6.91 -1.66 7.17
C GLU A 49 7.19 -0.16 6.99
N ILE A 50 6.17 0.63 6.65
CA ILE A 50 6.28 2.10 6.55
C ILE A 50 6.64 2.69 7.92
N ASP A 51 5.92 2.31 8.98
CA ASP A 51 6.15 2.81 10.34
C ASP A 51 7.57 2.43 10.84
N ALA A 52 8.08 1.26 10.44
CA ALA A 52 9.43 0.82 10.78
C ALA A 52 10.53 1.65 10.07
N LEU A 53 10.25 2.20 8.89
CA LEU A 53 11.17 3.09 8.16
C LEU A 53 11.14 4.55 8.65
N GLU A 54 10.08 4.95 9.36
CA GLU A 54 9.97 6.29 9.96
C GLU A 54 10.68 6.40 11.33
N LYS A 55 11.15 5.29 11.88
CA LYS A 55 11.75 5.19 13.22
C LYS A 55 13.26 5.48 13.22
#